data_AF-A0A964VVI3-F1
#
_entry.id   AF-A0A964VVI3-F1
#
_cell.length_a   1.000
_cell.length_b   1.000
_cell.length_c   1.000
_cell.angle_alpha   90.00
_cell.angle_beta   90.00
_cell.angle_gamma   90.00
#
_symmetry.space_group_name_H-M   'P 1'
#
loop_
_entity.id
_entity.type
_entity.pdbx_description
1 polymer ?
#
loop_
_entity_poly.entity_id
_entity_poly.type
_entity_poly.pdbx_seq_one_letter_code
_entity_poly.pdbx_strand_id
1 'polypeptide(L)'
;MKISVHNGAGFRGFTLIEVVLAIVIGVGLFTGVLMFYQQAAVLREEILRKADALSAVRLVMDRVSTELRTVPPSTAGVSILSGDSRSLRILHTAVPSKAPWRGGNLGRASIVEADWVEVSYRWSSDTNEPGLFRQ
;
A
#
# COMPACT_ATOMS: atom_id res chain seq x y z
N MET A 1 -57.51 -25.04 -47.36
CA MET A 1 -56.09 -25.07 -46.94
C MET A 1 -56.05 -24.97 -45.42
N LYS A 2 -55.88 -26.09 -44.71
CA LYS A 2 -56.02 -26.18 -43.25
C LYS A 2 -54.65 -26.56 -42.67
N ILE A 3 -54.00 -25.62 -41.97
CA ILE A 3 -52.68 -25.82 -41.37
C ILE A 3 -52.91 -26.46 -40.01
N SER A 4 -52.51 -27.73 -39.87
CA SER A 4 -52.55 -28.47 -38.61
C SER A 4 -51.30 -28.13 -37.81
N VAL A 5 -51.45 -27.31 -36.76
CA VAL A 5 -50.40 -27.03 -35.78
C VAL A 5 -50.37 -28.19 -34.79
N HIS A 6 -49.34 -29.05 -34.91
CA HIS A 6 -49.07 -30.08 -33.90
C HIS A 6 -48.35 -29.46 -32.70
N ASN A 7 -49.14 -29.02 -31.72
CA ASN A 7 -48.64 -28.74 -30.37
C ASN A 7 -48.35 -30.06 -29.65
N GLY A 8 -47.14 -30.57 -29.80
CA GLY A 8 -46.63 -31.72 -29.08
C GLY A 8 -46.05 -31.36 -27.72
N ALA A 9 -46.84 -30.74 -26.84
CA ALA A 9 -46.48 -30.61 -25.42
C ALA A 9 -46.91 -31.88 -24.67
N GLY A 10 -46.20 -32.98 -24.92
CA GLY A 10 -46.35 -34.19 -24.12
C GLY A 10 -45.72 -33.98 -22.75
N PHE A 11 -46.53 -34.07 -21.68
CA PHE A 11 -46.02 -34.24 -20.32
C PHE A 11 -45.25 -35.58 -20.26
N ARG A 12 -43.94 -35.51 -20.46
CA ARG A 12 -43.01 -36.63 -20.29
C ARG A 12 -42.53 -36.59 -18.85
N GLY A 13 -42.78 -37.65 -18.10
CA GLY A 13 -42.24 -37.81 -16.74
C GLY A 13 -40.72 -37.69 -16.76
N PHE A 14 -40.17 -36.99 -15.78
CA PHE A 14 -38.74 -36.76 -15.63
C PHE A 14 -38.03 -38.11 -15.45
N THR A 15 -37.11 -38.43 -16.36
CA THR A 15 -36.44 -39.73 -16.35
C THR A 15 -35.30 -39.73 -15.32
N LEU A 16 -35.01 -40.88 -14.69
CA LEU A 16 -33.92 -40.98 -13.72
C LEU A 16 -32.57 -40.56 -14.32
N ILE A 17 -32.34 -40.83 -15.61
CA ILE A 17 -31.14 -40.38 -16.32
C ILE A 17 -31.04 -38.86 -16.42
N GLU A 18 -32.17 -38.16 -16.60
CA GLU A 18 -32.23 -36.71 -16.65
C GLU A 18 -31.90 -36.09 -15.29
N VAL A 19 -32.40 -36.69 -14.19
CA VAL A 19 -32.05 -36.29 -12.81
C VAL A 19 -30.55 -36.40 -12.59
N VAL A 20 -29.98 -37.56 -12.92
CA VAL A 20 -28.57 -37.84 -12.69
C VAL A 20 -27.70 -36.89 -13.51
N LEU A 21 -28.06 -36.66 -14.78
CA LEU A 21 -27.37 -35.70 -15.64
C LEU A 21 -27.42 -34.28 -15.07
N ALA A 22 -28.59 -33.83 -14.61
CA ALA A 22 -28.76 -32.50 -14.01
C ALA A 22 -27.89 -32.33 -12.75
N ILE A 23 -27.82 -33.35 -11.90
CA ILE A 23 -26.96 -33.33 -10.72
C ILE A 23 -25.49 -33.24 -11.12
N VAL A 24 -25.03 -34.05 -12.08
CA VAL A 24 -23.64 -34.04 -12.54
C VAL A 24 -23.26 -32.68 -13.12
N ILE A 25 -24.12 -32.09 -13.95
CA ILE A 25 -23.90 -30.74 -14.49
C ILE A 25 -23.88 -29.72 -13.36
N GLY A 26 -24.83 -29.79 -12.43
CA GLY A 26 -24.90 -28.88 -11.28
C GLY A 26 -23.63 -28.94 -10.42
N VAL A 27 -23.16 -30.14 -10.09
CA VAL A 27 -21.94 -30.35 -9.31
C VAL A 27 -20.70 -29.86 -10.08
N GLY A 28 -20.63 -30.13 -11.38
CA GLY A 28 -19.53 -29.66 -12.23
C GLY A 28 -19.46 -28.13 -12.28
N LEU A 29 -20.60 -27.47 -12.50
CA LEU A 29 -20.68 -26.01 -12.50
C LEU A 29 -20.31 -25.43 -11.13
N PHE A 30 -20.85 -26.00 -10.06
CA PHE A 30 -20.56 -25.53 -8.70
C PHE A 30 -19.07 -25.66 -8.35
N THR A 31 -18.46 -26.79 -8.72
CA THR A 31 -17.02 -27.02 -8.55
C THR A 31 -16.21 -26.00 -9.34
N GLY A 32 -16.58 -25.73 -10.60
CA GLY A 32 -15.94 -24.71 -11.43
C GLY A 32 -16.01 -23.32 -10.82
N VAL A 33 -17.18 -22.92 -10.31
CA VAL A 33 -17.38 -21.62 -9.64
C VAL A 33 -16.53 -21.52 -8.38
N LEU A 34 -16.47 -22.57 -7.56
CA LEU A 34 -15.64 -22.59 -6.35
C LEU A 34 -14.15 -22.46 -6.68
N MET A 35 -13.66 -23.20 -7.67
CA MET A 35 -12.27 -23.14 -8.13
C MET A 35 -11.92 -21.74 -8.65
N PHE A 36 -12.80 -21.14 -9.45
CA PHE A 36 -12.62 -19.78 -9.93
C PHE A 36 -12.56 -18.78 -8.77
N TYR A 37 -13.46 -18.90 -7.79
CA TYR A 37 -13.47 -18.01 -6.64
C TYR A 37 -12.19 -18.12 -5.79
N GLN A 38 -11.71 -19.35 -5.57
CA GLN A 38 -10.45 -19.59 -4.87
C GLN A 38 -9.26 -18.97 -5.61
N GLN A 39 -9.17 -19.15 -6.93
CA GLN A 39 -8.11 -18.55 -7.73
C GLN A 39 -8.15 -17.02 -7.71
N ALA A 40 -9.35 -16.42 -7.80
CA ALA A 40 -9.52 -14.98 -7.72
C ALA A 40 -9.11 -14.42 -6.36
N ALA A 41 -9.41 -15.15 -5.26
CA ALA A 41 -9.01 -14.75 -3.92
C ALA A 41 -7.50 -14.77 -3.74
N VAL A 42 -6.83 -15.82 -4.20
CA VAL A 42 -5.35 -15.95 -4.14
C VAL A 42 -4.69 -14.84 -4.96
N LEU A 43 -5.15 -14.59 -6.18
CA LEU A 43 -4.62 -13.53 -7.03
C LEU A 43 -4.80 -12.15 -6.38
N ARG A 44 -5.98 -11.88 -5.82
CA ARG A 44 -6.24 -10.63 -5.11
C ARG A 44 -5.27 -10.43 -3.95
N GLU A 45 -5.03 -11.47 -3.17
CA GLU A 45 -4.09 -11.41 -2.04
C GLU A 45 -2.66 -11.13 -2.49
N GLU A 46 -2.22 -11.74 -3.59
CA GLU A 46 -0.90 -11.45 -4.17
C GLU A 46 -0.78 -10.00 -4.66
N ILE A 47 -1.83 -9.49 -5.32
CA ILE A 47 -1.88 -8.09 -5.78
C ILE A 47 -1.84 -7.14 -4.59
N LEU A 48 -2.61 -7.41 -3.53
CA LEU A 48 -2.63 -6.59 -2.32
C LEU A 48 -1.25 -6.55 -1.66
N ARG A 49 -0.59 -7.69 -1.47
CA ARG A 49 0.77 -7.75 -0.92
C ARG A 49 1.76 -6.91 -1.73
N LYS A 50 1.72 -7.01 -3.06
CA LYS A 50 2.59 -6.23 -3.95
C LYS A 50 2.27 -4.73 -3.90
N ALA A 51 0.99 -4.37 -3.82
CA ALA A 51 0.54 -2.98 -3.71
C ALA A 51 0.95 -2.34 -2.37
N ASP A 52 0.86 -3.09 -1.27
CA ASP A 52 1.30 -2.64 0.05
C ASP A 52 2.80 -2.40 0.09
N ALA A 53 3.60 -3.34 -0.44
CA ALA A 53 5.04 -3.18 -0.55
C ALA A 53 5.43 -1.94 -1.38
N LEU A 54 4.77 -1.72 -2.51
CA LEU A 54 5.02 -0.54 -3.36
C LEU A 54 4.61 0.76 -2.66
N SER A 55 3.49 0.76 -1.92
CA SER A 55 3.04 1.91 -1.14
C SER A 55 4.03 2.27 -0.04
N ALA A 56 4.57 1.28 0.66
CA ALA A 56 5.60 1.50 1.68
C ALA A 56 6.87 2.13 1.08
N VAL A 57 7.34 1.62 -0.07
CA VAL A 57 8.48 2.21 -0.79
C VAL A 57 8.21 3.66 -1.20
N ARG A 58 7.04 3.95 -1.75
CA ARG A 58 6.65 5.32 -2.14
C ARG A 58 6.66 6.26 -0.93
N LEU A 59 6.12 5.83 0.19
CA LEU A 59 6.07 6.64 1.42
C LEU A 59 7.48 6.99 1.91
N VAL A 60 8.40 6.03 1.89
CA VAL A 60 9.81 6.28 2.24
C VAL A 60 10.46 7.26 1.26
N MET A 61 10.26 7.06 -0.04
CA MET A 61 10.84 7.94 -1.07
C MET A 61 10.29 9.36 -1.02
N ASP A 62 8.98 9.52 -0.83
CA ASP A 62 8.33 10.83 -0.67
C ASP A 62 8.84 11.53 0.59
N ARG A 63 9.04 10.77 1.66
CA ARG A 63 9.60 11.31 2.91
C ARG A 63 11.03 11.80 2.73
N VAL A 64 11.91 10.98 2.17
CA VAL A 64 13.30 11.36 1.88
C VAL A 64 13.33 12.56 0.92
N SER A 65 12.47 12.58 -0.11
CA SER A 65 12.37 13.70 -1.04
C SER A 65 11.97 15.00 -0.32
N THR A 66 11.01 14.93 0.61
CA THR A 66 10.59 16.08 1.40
C THR A 66 11.73 16.61 2.26
N GLU A 67 12.47 15.73 2.93
CA GLU A 67 13.58 16.13 3.80
C GLU A 67 14.74 16.74 3.00
N LEU A 68 15.08 16.14 1.85
CA LEU A 68 16.07 16.68 0.92
C LEU A 68 15.69 18.06 0.38
N ARG A 69 14.39 18.34 0.17
CA ARG A 69 13.92 19.67 -0.25
C ARG A 69 14.04 20.72 0.86
N THR A 70 14.05 20.30 2.12
CA THR A 70 14.18 21.18 3.29
C THR A 70 15.62 21.34 3.78
N VAL A 71 16.59 20.86 3.00
CA VAL A 71 18.02 21.04 3.26
C VAL A 71 18.40 22.52 3.22
N PRO A 72 19.04 23.08 4.26
CA PRO A 72 19.50 24.46 4.26
C PRO A 72 20.65 24.66 3.24
N PRO A 73 20.86 25.89 2.74
CA PRO A 73 22.01 26.19 1.88
C PRO A 73 23.33 25.87 2.57
N SER A 74 24.32 25.44 1.77
CA SER A 74 25.65 25.02 2.26
C SER A 74 26.31 26.09 3.13
N THR A 75 26.34 25.82 4.44
CA THR A 75 27.09 26.64 5.39
C THR A 75 28.49 26.06 5.52
N ALA A 76 29.52 26.89 5.37
CA ALA A 76 30.90 26.45 5.44
C ALA A 76 31.18 25.74 6.78
N GLY A 77 31.66 24.49 6.73
CA GLY A 77 31.97 23.68 7.91
C GLY A 77 30.87 22.72 8.39
N VAL A 78 29.67 22.74 7.80
CA VAL A 78 28.56 21.83 8.16
C VAL A 78 28.31 20.84 7.03
N SER A 79 28.48 19.55 7.31
CA SER A 79 28.16 18.48 6.36
C SER A 79 26.65 18.23 6.37
N ILE A 80 25.94 18.79 5.39
CA ILE A 80 24.47 18.73 5.34
C ILE A 80 23.94 17.35 4.94
N LEU A 81 24.72 16.63 4.13
CA LEU A 81 24.46 15.26 3.73
C LEU A 81 25.72 14.45 4.01
N SER A 82 25.62 13.44 4.85
CA SER A 82 26.70 12.50 5.11
C SER A 82 26.14 11.09 5.20
N GLY A 83 26.97 10.09 4.90
CA GLY A 83 26.50 8.72 4.86
C GLY A 83 27.52 7.77 4.25
N ASP A 84 27.16 6.49 4.31
CA ASP A 84 27.84 5.37 3.66
C ASP A 84 26.77 4.56 2.91
N SER A 85 27.18 3.53 2.19
CA SER A 85 26.33 2.62 1.40
C SER A 85 25.15 2.03 2.18
N ARG A 86 25.20 2.04 3.52
CA ARG A 86 24.16 1.48 4.42
C ARG A 86 23.51 2.48 5.36
N SER A 87 23.94 3.74 5.35
CA SER A 87 23.39 4.75 6.26
C SER A 87 23.43 6.13 5.66
N LEU A 88 22.36 6.88 5.82
CA LEU A 88 22.22 8.25 5.34
C LEU A 88 21.88 9.16 6.50
N ARG A 89 22.53 10.31 6.59
CA ARG A 89 22.33 11.33 7.61
C ARG A 89 22.09 12.65 6.91
N ILE A 90 20.93 13.23 7.16
CA ILE A 90 20.46 14.46 6.53
C ILE A 90 20.22 15.49 7.62
N LEU A 91 20.83 16.66 7.47
CA LEU A 91 20.43 17.86 8.21
C LEU A 91 19.35 18.59 7.40
N HIS A 92 18.18 18.72 8.00
CA HIS A 92 17.06 19.41 7.37
C HIS A 92 16.49 20.48 8.29
N THR A 93 15.89 21.51 7.70
CA THR A 93 15.20 22.56 8.45
C THR A 93 13.80 22.07 8.84
N ALA A 94 13.43 22.26 10.10
CA ALA A 94 12.09 21.96 10.59
C ALA A 94 11.37 23.24 11.01
N VAL A 95 10.04 23.25 10.86
CA VAL A 95 9.21 24.32 11.40
C VAL A 95 9.25 24.21 12.93
N PRO A 96 9.66 25.28 13.64
CA PRO A 96 9.72 25.27 15.09
C PRO A 96 8.35 24.98 15.70
N SER A 97 8.31 24.19 16.78
CA SER A 97 7.07 23.92 17.52
C SER A 97 6.43 25.22 18.05
N LYS A 98 5.14 25.19 18.43
CA LYS A 98 4.43 26.38 18.97
C LYS A 98 4.98 26.87 20.33
N ALA A 99 5.86 26.11 20.99
CA ALA A 99 6.41 26.41 22.31
C ALA A 99 7.28 27.68 22.35
N PRO A 100 8.27 27.88 21.45
CA PRO A 100 9.06 29.13 21.38
C PRO A 100 8.21 30.40 21.15
N TRP A 101 7.07 30.28 20.47
CA TRP A 101 6.18 31.42 20.17
C TRP A 101 5.47 32.01 21.39
N ARG A 102 5.41 31.30 22.53
CA ARG A 102 4.78 31.80 23.76
C ARG A 102 5.68 32.74 24.58
N GLY A 103 6.95 32.89 24.19
CA GLY A 103 7.96 33.65 24.94
C GLY A 103 8.08 35.14 24.61
N GLY A 104 7.35 35.65 23.62
CA GLY A 104 7.50 37.05 23.15
C GLY A 104 7.24 38.11 24.23
N ASN A 105 6.30 37.84 25.15
CA ASN A 105 6.01 38.75 26.28
C ASN A 105 7.02 38.63 27.44
N LEU A 106 7.98 37.70 27.37
CA LEU A 106 9.01 37.44 28.38
C LEU A 106 10.42 37.84 27.91
N GLY A 107 10.55 38.60 26.82
CA GLY A 107 11.83 39.08 26.31
C GLY A 107 12.67 38.04 25.55
N ARG A 108 12.08 36.92 25.12
CA ARG A 108 12.74 35.96 24.20
C ARG A 108 12.68 36.45 22.75
N ALA A 109 13.67 36.05 21.94
CA ALA A 109 13.80 36.41 20.54
C ALA A 109 12.48 36.21 19.76
N SER A 110 12.01 37.25 19.05
CA SER A 110 10.77 37.24 18.27
C SER A 110 10.91 36.59 16.89
N ILE A 111 12.15 36.34 16.47
CA ILE A 111 12.49 35.66 15.22
C ILE A 111 12.87 34.24 15.59
N VAL A 112 12.06 33.27 15.16
CA VAL A 112 12.39 31.86 15.35
C VAL A 112 13.25 31.44 14.16
N GLU A 113 14.55 31.33 14.37
CA GLU A 113 15.48 30.74 13.41
C GLU A 113 15.12 29.25 13.25
N ALA A 114 15.09 28.76 12.02
CA ALA A 114 14.66 27.39 11.73
C ALA A 114 15.46 26.40 12.56
N ASP A 115 14.77 25.50 13.26
CA ASP A 115 15.44 24.48 14.08
C ASP A 115 16.09 23.46 13.13
N TRP A 116 17.40 23.27 13.27
CA TRP A 116 18.15 22.32 12.45
C TRP A 116 17.99 20.94 13.08
N VAL A 117 17.37 20.02 12.34
CA VAL A 117 17.13 18.66 12.81
C VAL A 117 17.97 17.70 11.98
N GLU A 118 18.80 16.92 12.65
CA GLU A 118 19.52 15.81 12.05
C GLU A 118 18.62 14.57 12.05
N VAL A 119 18.48 13.93 10.90
CA VAL A 119 17.78 12.66 10.75
C VAL A 119 18.77 11.62 10.25
N SER A 120 18.90 10.54 11.00
CA SER A 120 19.72 9.41 10.60
C SER A 120 18.83 8.24 10.15
N TYR A 121 19.25 7.64 9.04
CA TYR A 121 18.61 6.51 8.40
C TYR A 121 19.63 5.40 8.26
N ARG A 122 19.25 4.18 8.64
CA ARG A 122 20.10 2.99 8.53
C ARG A 122 19.33 1.87 7.85
N TRP A 123 20.00 1.18 6.93
CA TRP A 123 19.52 -0.08 6.37
C TRP A 123 19.47 -1.13 7.48
N SER A 124 18.27 -1.60 7.84
CA SER A 124 18.10 -2.78 8.69
C SER A 124 18.12 -4.03 7.81
N SER A 125 19.01 -4.98 8.11
CA SER A 125 18.99 -6.32 7.50
C SER A 125 18.03 -7.28 8.18
N ASP A 126 17.33 -6.82 9.23
CA ASP A 126 16.44 -7.67 10.01
C ASP A 126 15.08 -7.81 9.31
N THR A 127 14.69 -9.05 9.02
CA THR A 127 13.49 -9.36 8.22
C THR A 127 12.20 -9.12 9.01
N ASN A 128 12.29 -9.06 10.34
CA ASN A 128 11.14 -8.79 11.23
C ASN A 128 10.81 -7.30 11.36
N GLU A 129 11.66 -6.42 10.85
CA GLU A 129 11.50 -4.97 10.94
C GLU A 129 11.97 -4.30 9.62
N PRO A 130 11.25 -4.52 8.50
CA PRO A 130 11.53 -3.83 7.26
C PRO A 130 11.14 -2.36 7.41
N GLY A 131 12.09 -1.53 7.83
CA GLY A 131 11.85 -0.12 8.12
C GLY A 131 13.12 0.70 8.09
N LEU A 132 12.98 1.93 7.60
CA LEU A 132 14.01 2.95 7.72
C LEU A 132 13.83 3.59 9.11
N PHE A 133 14.59 3.13 10.11
CA PHE A 133 14.48 3.61 11.48
C PHE A 133 15.12 4.98 11.64
N ARG A 134 14.36 5.92 12.21
CA ARG A 134 14.84 7.22 12.64
C ARG A 134 15.54 7.04 13.99
N GLN A 135 16.86 7.22 14.01
CA GLN A 135 17.63 7.39 15.26
C GLN A 135 18.02 8.85 15.43
#